data_AF-A0A7W1HFX5-F1
#
_entry.id   AF-A0A7W1HFX5-F1
#
_cell.length_a   1.000
_cell.length_b   1.000
_cell.length_c   1.000
_cell.angle_alpha   90.00
_cell.angle_beta   90.00
_cell.angle_gamma   90.00
#
_symmetry.space_group_name_H-M   'P 1'
#
loop_
_entity.id
_entity.type
_entity.pdbx_description
1 polymer ?
#
loop_
_entity_poly.entity_id
_entity_poly.type
_entity_poly.pdbx_seq_one_letter_code
_entity_poly.pdbx_strand_id
1 'polypeptide(L)'
;MSHDFYWHQIIIDDPACLPGKIIYDVIQVLLCKIEFKYVVLDDIEGAAQKGLIPILRGMENSVLELDEFMSIVREVQQFDFGDFFLFKEYPKKWSNGTSYPHAIAQTDTTVRAIDDQYVYIYTPYQEIVDVITSTEYKIESIKTDTLEKLEYPG
;
A
#
# COMPACT_ATOMS: atom_id res chain seq x y z
N MET A 1 -8.55 28.80 -3.41
CA MET A 1 -8.25 28.36 -2.03
C MET A 1 -8.11 26.85 -2.11
N SER A 2 -6.89 26.35 -2.29
CA SER A 2 -6.64 24.91 -2.13
C SER A 2 -6.98 24.57 -0.69
N HIS A 3 -7.93 23.67 -0.48
CA HIS A 3 -7.97 22.99 0.79
C HIS A 3 -6.75 22.08 0.73
N ASP A 4 -5.75 22.36 1.57
CA ASP A 4 -4.63 21.46 1.72
C ASP A 4 -5.21 20.15 2.27
N PHE A 5 -5.34 19.14 1.40
CA PHE A 5 -5.85 17.84 1.79
C PHE A 5 -4.78 17.15 2.64
N TYR A 6 -5.09 16.96 3.91
CA TYR A 6 -4.22 16.23 4.84
C TYR A 6 -4.29 14.74 4.57
N TRP A 7 -3.14 14.09 4.74
CA TRP A 7 -2.97 12.65 4.66
C TRP A 7 -2.34 12.14 5.95
N HIS A 8 -2.69 10.92 6.31
CA HIS A 8 -2.12 10.16 7.39
C HIS A 8 -1.09 9.19 6.83
N GLN A 9 0.13 9.21 7.38
CA GLN A 9 1.15 8.20 7.21
C GLN A 9 1.16 7.33 8.47
N ILE A 10 0.98 6.03 8.31
CA ILE A 10 1.09 5.04 9.38
C ILE A 10 2.26 4.13 9.03
N ILE A 11 3.17 3.91 10.00
CA ILE A 11 4.31 3.00 9.86
C ILE A 11 4.09 1.83 10.82
N ILE A 12 4.04 0.62 10.27
CA ILE A 12 3.97 -0.63 11.02
C ILE A 12 5.33 -1.32 10.91
N ASP A 13 5.90 -1.70 12.05
CA ASP A 13 7.10 -2.53 12.15
C ASP A 13 6.69 -4.01 12.13
N ASP A 14 7.11 -4.74 11.10
CA ASP A 14 6.91 -6.17 10.95
C ASP A 14 8.24 -6.94 11.11
N PRO A 15 8.51 -7.49 12.30
CA PRO A 15 9.74 -8.25 12.55
C PRO A 15 9.77 -9.59 11.83
N ALA A 16 8.72 -9.97 11.08
CA ALA A 16 8.62 -11.23 10.35
C ALA A 16 9.18 -11.18 8.92
N CYS A 17 9.87 -10.10 8.54
CA CYS A 17 10.46 -9.93 7.21
C CYS A 17 9.44 -9.74 6.08
N LEU A 18 8.39 -8.94 6.30
CA LEU A 18 7.38 -8.57 5.29
C LEU A 18 6.88 -9.72 4.38
N PRO A 19 6.40 -10.85 4.92
CA PRO A 19 5.78 -11.87 4.10
C PRO A 19 4.54 -11.30 3.42
N GLY A 20 4.17 -11.80 2.24
CA GLY A 20 2.97 -11.28 1.55
C GLY A 20 1.68 -11.43 2.36
N LYS A 21 1.69 -12.29 3.39
CA LYS A 21 0.65 -12.37 4.40
C LYS A 21 0.42 -11.05 5.15
N ILE A 22 1.45 -10.28 5.52
CA ILE A 22 1.23 -9.00 6.25
C ILE A 22 0.53 -7.97 5.35
N ILE A 23 0.90 -7.91 4.06
CA ILE A 23 0.25 -7.03 3.08
C ILE A 23 -1.22 -7.44 2.89
N TYR A 24 -1.48 -8.74 2.75
CA TYR A 24 -2.84 -9.28 2.71
C TYR A 24 -3.65 -8.88 3.95
N ASP A 25 -3.11 -9.12 5.15
CA ASP A 25 -3.82 -8.86 6.40
C ASP A 25 -4.09 -7.37 6.60
N VAL A 26 -3.12 -6.51 6.28
CA VAL A 26 -3.28 -5.05 6.30
C VAL A 26 -4.42 -4.64 5.36
N ILE A 27 -4.39 -5.05 4.10
CA ILE A 27 -5.45 -4.68 3.14
C ILE A 27 -6.82 -5.19 3.59
N GLN A 28 -6.92 -6.41 4.16
CA GLN A 28 -8.17 -6.91 4.74
C GLN A 28 -8.68 -6.02 5.88
N VAL A 29 -7.80 -5.53 6.75
CA VAL A 29 -8.17 -4.57 7.81
C VAL A 29 -8.69 -3.26 7.20
N LEU A 30 -8.06 -2.76 6.14
CA LEU A 30 -8.53 -1.56 5.44
C LEU A 30 -9.92 -1.75 4.82
N LEU A 31 -10.18 -2.93 4.24
CA LEU A 31 -11.45 -3.30 3.61
C LEU A 31 -12.63 -3.36 4.59
N CYS A 32 -12.38 -3.47 5.90
CA CYS A 32 -13.42 -3.35 6.92
C CYS A 32 -14.02 -1.93 7.02
N LYS A 33 -13.37 -0.93 6.43
CA LYS A 33 -13.79 0.49 6.48
C LYS A 33 -14.07 1.06 5.11
N ILE A 34 -13.20 0.78 4.15
CA ILE A 34 -13.28 1.34 2.80
C ILE A 34 -13.37 0.21 1.78
N GLU A 35 -14.37 0.25 0.91
CA GLU A 35 -14.51 -0.70 -0.20
C GLU A 35 -13.57 -0.32 -1.35
N PHE A 36 -12.35 -0.84 -1.33
CA PHE A 36 -11.43 -0.79 -2.46
C PHE A 36 -11.75 -1.92 -3.45
N LYS A 37 -11.67 -1.63 -4.74
CA LYS A 37 -11.99 -2.56 -5.83
C LYS A 37 -10.81 -2.85 -6.73
N TYR A 38 -9.89 -1.90 -6.83
CA TYR A 38 -8.76 -2.00 -7.74
C TYR A 38 -7.45 -1.75 -7.02
N VAL A 39 -6.39 -2.32 -7.58
CA VAL A 39 -5.01 -2.05 -7.17
C VAL A 39 -4.14 -1.83 -8.40
N VAL A 40 -3.16 -0.95 -8.27
CA VAL A 40 -2.02 -0.86 -9.18
C VAL A 40 -0.75 -1.17 -8.39
N LEU A 41 0.11 -1.98 -8.98
CA LEU A 41 1.40 -2.39 -8.42
C LEU A 41 2.52 -1.54 -9.00
N ASP A 42 3.54 -1.24 -8.20
CA ASP A 42 4.79 -0.64 -8.68
C ASP A 42 5.96 -1.08 -7.80
N ASP A 43 7.17 -1.07 -8.37
CA ASP A 43 8.44 -1.35 -7.69
C ASP A 43 8.46 -2.67 -6.88
N ILE A 44 7.95 -3.76 -7.46
CA ILE A 44 7.82 -5.05 -6.78
C ILE A 44 9.16 -5.79 -6.75
N GLU A 45 9.72 -5.94 -5.55
CA GLU A 45 10.94 -6.69 -5.27
C GLU A 45 10.75 -7.66 -4.09
N GLY A 46 11.48 -8.78 -4.10
CA GLY A 46 11.38 -9.78 -3.04
C GLY A 46 11.60 -11.22 -3.51
N ALA A 47 11.13 -12.14 -2.66
CA ALA A 47 11.25 -13.58 -2.86
C ALA A 47 9.87 -14.27 -2.82
N ALA A 48 9.65 -15.16 -3.78
CA ALA A 48 8.49 -16.03 -3.79
C ALA A 48 8.77 -17.36 -4.50
N GLN A 49 7.96 -18.37 -4.21
CA GLN A 49 8.03 -19.64 -4.93
C GLN A 49 7.53 -19.47 -6.37
N LYS A 50 7.97 -20.38 -7.25
CA LYS A 50 7.42 -20.59 -8.61
C LYS A 50 7.43 -19.33 -9.51
N GLY A 51 8.33 -18.38 -9.26
CA GLY A 51 8.47 -17.19 -10.09
C GLY A 51 7.34 -16.17 -9.95
N LEU A 52 6.64 -16.15 -8.80
CA LEU A 52 5.55 -15.20 -8.56
C LEU A 52 6.00 -13.73 -8.57
N ILE A 53 7.19 -13.39 -8.05
CA ILE A 53 7.72 -12.01 -8.12
C ILE A 53 7.85 -11.53 -9.57
N PRO A 54 8.49 -12.28 -10.50
CA PRO A 54 8.44 -11.95 -11.92
C PRO A 54 7.04 -11.77 -12.52
N ILE A 55 6.05 -12.53 -12.06
CA ILE A 55 4.65 -12.38 -12.50
C ILE A 55 4.07 -11.05 -12.01
N LEU A 56 4.21 -10.75 -10.72
CA LEU A 56 3.75 -9.49 -10.12
C LEU A 56 4.41 -8.28 -10.78
N ARG A 57 5.73 -8.34 -11.03
CA ARG A 57 6.46 -7.32 -11.79
C ARG A 57 5.90 -7.13 -13.21
N GLY A 58 5.52 -8.23 -13.87
CA GLY A 58 4.85 -8.19 -15.18
C GLY A 58 3.47 -7.53 -15.16
N MET A 59 2.87 -7.36 -13.97
CA MET A 59 1.58 -6.70 -13.76
C MET A 59 1.71 -5.25 -13.25
N GLU A 60 2.94 -4.77 -13.00
CA GLU A 60 3.16 -3.39 -12.59
C GLU A 60 2.51 -2.41 -13.56
N ASN A 61 2.04 -1.29 -13.00
CA ASN A 61 1.42 -0.20 -13.74
C ASN A 61 0.15 -0.56 -14.52
N SER A 62 -0.37 -1.78 -14.33
CA SER A 62 -1.66 -2.23 -14.81
C SER A 62 -2.70 -2.14 -13.69
N VAL A 63 -3.94 -1.84 -14.05
CA VAL A 63 -5.07 -1.86 -13.11
C VAL A 63 -5.54 -3.30 -12.96
N LEU A 64 -5.47 -3.82 -11.74
CA LEU A 64 -5.95 -5.15 -11.38
C LEU A 64 -7.23 -5.02 -10.54
N GLU A 65 -8.12 -6.01 -10.65
CA GLU A 65 -9.17 -6.19 -9.64
C GLU A 65 -8.49 -6.62 -8.33
N LEU A 66 -8.92 -6.01 -7.22
CA LEU A 66 -8.28 -6.22 -5.92
C LEU A 66 -8.38 -7.69 -5.48
N ASP A 67 -9.51 -8.35 -5.74
CA ASP A 67 -9.70 -9.77 -5.40
C ASP A 67 -8.70 -10.68 -6.12
N GLU A 68 -8.35 -10.36 -7.37
CA GLU A 68 -7.33 -11.11 -8.13
C GLU A 68 -5.97 -10.98 -7.45
N PHE A 69 -5.56 -9.76 -7.11
CA PHE A 69 -4.33 -9.51 -6.37
C PHE A 69 -4.31 -10.17 -4.98
N MET A 70 -5.42 -10.09 -4.25
CA MET A 70 -5.53 -10.69 -2.91
C MET A 70 -5.40 -12.21 -2.94
N SER A 71 -5.77 -12.86 -4.05
CA SER A 71 -5.61 -14.31 -4.24
C SER A 71 -4.15 -14.76 -4.42
N ILE A 72 -3.25 -13.84 -4.80
CA ILE A 72 -1.85 -14.15 -5.11
C ILE A 72 -0.86 -13.60 -4.06
N VAL A 73 -1.12 -12.42 -3.49
CA VAL A 73 -0.15 -11.71 -2.63
C VAL A 73 0.25 -12.52 -1.41
N ARG A 74 -0.67 -13.31 -0.84
CA ARG A 74 -0.43 -14.16 0.33
C ARG A 74 0.66 -15.23 0.12
N GLU A 75 0.91 -15.60 -1.14
CA GLU A 75 1.89 -16.63 -1.52
C GLU A 75 3.31 -16.07 -1.69
N VAL A 76 3.49 -14.74 -1.59
CA VAL A 76 4.81 -14.10 -1.56
C VAL A 76 5.49 -14.44 -0.22
N GLN A 77 6.72 -14.93 -0.29
CA GLN A 77 7.46 -15.34 0.91
C GLN A 77 7.97 -14.14 1.69
N GLN A 78 8.45 -13.12 0.97
CA GLN A 78 9.01 -11.90 1.51
C GLN A 78 9.00 -10.81 0.42
N PHE A 79 8.63 -9.59 0.78
CA PHE A 79 8.85 -8.40 -0.03
C PHE A 79 10.09 -7.66 0.48
N ASP A 80 10.98 -7.32 -0.45
CA ASP A 80 12.06 -6.36 -0.20
C ASP A 80 11.51 -4.94 -0.40
N PHE A 81 10.72 -4.78 -1.46
CA PHE A 81 10.02 -3.54 -1.81
C PHE A 81 8.69 -3.85 -2.51
N GLY A 82 7.71 -2.96 -2.40
CA GLY A 82 6.53 -3.02 -3.24
C GLY A 82 5.47 -2.01 -2.88
N ASP A 83 4.93 -1.34 -3.90
CA ASP A 83 3.87 -0.36 -3.76
C ASP A 83 2.52 -0.91 -4.24
N PHE A 84 1.49 -0.68 -3.43
CA PHE A 84 0.13 -1.15 -3.66
C PHE A 84 -0.84 0.04 -3.59
N PHE A 85 -1.15 0.60 -4.74
CA PHE A 85 -2.02 1.76 -4.90
C PHE A 85 -3.48 1.30 -4.98
N LEU A 86 -4.27 1.55 -3.93
CA LEU A 86 -5.66 1.09 -3.82
C LEU A 86 -6.66 2.15 -4.32
N PHE A 87 -7.68 1.69 -5.03
CA PHE A 87 -8.74 2.55 -5.57
C PHE A 87 -10.13 1.96 -5.31
N LYS A 88 -11.08 2.83 -5.01
CA LYS A 88 -12.51 2.51 -4.85
C LYS A 88 -13.22 2.35 -6.20
N GLU A 89 -12.73 3.04 -7.21
CA GLU A 89 -13.25 3.02 -8.58
C GLU A 89 -12.10 2.80 -9.57
N TYR A 90 -12.42 2.36 -10.79
CA TYR A 90 -11.41 2.15 -11.83
C TYR A 90 -10.69 3.48 -12.14
N PRO A 91 -9.35 3.56 -11.99
CA PRO A 91 -8.63 4.81 -12.19
C PRO A 91 -8.59 5.18 -13.68
N LYS A 92 -9.27 6.27 -14.04
CA LYS A 92 -9.34 6.76 -15.43
C LYS A 92 -8.03 7.38 -15.93
N LYS A 93 -7.13 7.77 -15.01
CA LYS A 93 -5.94 8.58 -15.29
C LYS A 93 -4.73 8.13 -14.49
N TRP A 94 -4.51 6.82 -14.34
CA TRP A 94 -3.26 6.34 -13.74
C TRP A 94 -2.07 6.75 -14.60
N SER A 95 -1.07 7.40 -13.99
CA SER A 95 0.15 7.81 -14.67
C SER A 95 1.38 7.42 -13.83
N ASN A 96 2.06 6.36 -14.25
CA ASN A 96 3.45 6.08 -13.91
C ASN A 96 4.33 7.28 -14.34
N GLY A 97 5.24 7.74 -13.49
CA GLY A 97 6.26 8.74 -13.87
C GLY A 97 6.02 10.17 -13.36
N THR A 98 5.05 10.38 -12.47
CA THR A 98 4.97 11.61 -11.66
C THR A 98 5.84 11.51 -10.42
N SER A 99 6.02 12.61 -9.67
CA SER A 99 6.62 12.53 -8.34
C SER A 99 5.82 11.60 -7.43
N TYR A 100 6.49 11.00 -6.45
CA TYR A 100 5.85 10.03 -5.56
C TYR A 100 4.61 10.57 -4.80
N PRO A 101 4.65 11.81 -4.25
CA PRO A 101 3.44 12.46 -3.71
C PRO A 101 2.30 12.56 -4.74
N HIS A 102 2.60 12.83 -6.01
CA HIS A 102 1.58 12.89 -7.05
C HIS A 102 1.03 11.52 -7.42
N ALA A 103 1.83 10.45 -7.31
CA ALA A 103 1.33 9.09 -7.49
C ALA A 103 0.30 8.74 -6.40
N ILE A 104 0.65 8.99 -5.12
CA ILE A 104 -0.26 8.79 -3.97
C ILE A 104 -1.50 9.67 -4.08
N ALA A 105 -1.37 10.93 -4.51
CA ALA A 105 -2.52 11.84 -4.67
C ALA A 105 -3.55 11.36 -5.71
N GLN A 106 -3.19 10.42 -6.58
CA GLN A 106 -4.12 9.81 -7.55
C GLN A 106 -4.93 8.65 -6.96
N THR A 107 -4.59 8.17 -5.77
CA THR A 107 -5.17 6.96 -5.15
C THR A 107 -6.12 7.30 -4.02
N ASP A 108 -6.86 6.31 -3.56
CA ASP A 108 -7.66 6.44 -2.34
C ASP A 108 -6.82 6.09 -1.10
N THR A 109 -5.93 5.10 -1.20
CA THR A 109 -4.99 4.72 -0.13
C THR A 109 -3.82 3.98 -0.76
N THR A 110 -2.63 4.13 -0.19
CA THR A 110 -1.44 3.40 -0.65
C THR A 110 -0.90 2.56 0.51
N VAL A 111 -0.57 1.30 0.24
CA VAL A 111 0.18 0.42 1.14
C VAL A 111 1.54 0.16 0.50
N ARG A 112 2.62 0.16 1.29
CA ARG A 112 3.98 -0.13 0.80
C ARG A 112 4.69 -1.12 1.69
N ALA A 113 5.46 -2.03 1.11
CA ALA A 113 6.45 -2.88 1.78
C ALA A 113 7.84 -2.27 1.56
N ILE A 114 8.63 -2.05 2.61
CA ILE A 114 9.95 -1.38 2.53
C ILE A 114 10.98 -2.05 3.44
N ASP A 115 12.19 -2.28 2.91
CA ASP A 115 13.39 -2.71 3.64
C ASP A 115 13.21 -3.97 4.49
N ASP A 116 12.42 -4.93 4.00
CA ASP A 116 12.10 -6.17 4.73
C ASP A 116 11.47 -5.96 6.11
N GLN A 117 11.07 -4.75 6.49
CA GLN A 117 10.68 -4.48 7.88
C GLN A 117 9.41 -3.66 8.01
N TYR A 118 9.17 -2.68 7.14
CA TYR A 118 8.13 -1.69 7.39
C TYR A 118 7.00 -1.78 6.38
N VAL A 119 5.77 -1.69 6.91
CA VAL A 119 4.58 -1.39 6.10
C VAL A 119 4.24 0.09 6.27
N TYR A 120 4.24 0.83 5.17
CA TYR A 120 3.78 2.22 5.15
C TYR A 120 2.36 2.30 4.59
N ILE A 121 1.48 3.03 5.26
CA ILE A 121 0.12 3.29 4.79
C ILE A 121 -0.06 4.79 4.65
N TYR A 122 -0.49 5.24 3.46
CA TYR A 122 -0.85 6.63 3.19
C TYR A 122 -2.33 6.70 2.90
N THR A 123 -3.07 7.48 3.68
CA THR A 123 -4.53 7.55 3.53
C THR A 123 -5.09 8.92 3.95
N PRO A 124 -6.12 9.44 3.27
CA PRO A 124 -6.86 10.61 3.75
C PRO A 124 -7.96 10.23 4.77
N TYR A 125 -8.14 8.93 5.05
CA TYR A 125 -9.28 8.42 5.82
C TYR A 125 -8.91 8.22 7.30
N GLN A 126 -9.46 9.04 8.19
CA GLN A 126 -9.30 8.88 9.65
C GLN A 126 -9.79 7.50 10.14
N GLU A 127 -10.84 6.95 9.52
CA GLU A 127 -11.35 5.62 9.88
C GLU A 127 -10.37 4.47 9.61
N ILE A 128 -9.43 4.67 8.67
CA ILE A 128 -8.31 3.74 8.47
C ILE A 128 -7.31 3.84 9.63
N VAL A 129 -6.99 5.05 10.08
CA VAL A 129 -6.13 5.26 11.26
C VAL A 129 -6.75 4.58 12.48
N ASP A 130 -8.05 4.78 12.70
CA ASP A 130 -8.78 4.22 13.84
C ASP A 130 -8.81 2.68 13.79
N VAL A 131 -9.00 2.07 12.62
CA VAL A 131 -9.03 0.60 12.52
C VAL A 131 -7.63 0.00 12.70
N ILE A 132 -6.59 0.60 12.12
CA ILE A 132 -5.21 0.11 12.26
C ILE A 132 -4.74 0.23 13.71
N THR A 133 -5.02 1.34 14.39
CA THR A 133 -4.68 1.53 15.82
C THR A 133 -5.44 0.61 16.77
N SER A 134 -6.53 -0.01 16.31
CA SER A 134 -7.28 -1.02 17.08
C SER A 134 -6.77 -2.46 16.90
N THR A 135 -5.77 -2.68 16.04
CA THR A 135 -5.14 -3.99 15.82
C THR A 135 -3.98 -4.24 16.78
N GLU A 136 -3.43 -5.46 16.73
CA GLU A 136 -2.22 -5.85 17.45
C GLU A 136 -0.92 -5.49 16.71
N TYR A 137 -0.98 -4.72 15.61
CA TYR A 137 0.21 -4.32 14.88
C TYR A 137 1.11 -3.43 15.73
N LYS A 138 2.43 -3.63 15.61
CA LYS A 138 3.41 -2.75 16.24
C LYS A 138 3.54 -1.47 15.41
N ILE A 139 2.75 -0.46 15.76
CA ILE A 139 2.82 0.85 15.12
C ILE A 139 4.08 1.57 15.60
N GLU A 140 4.97 1.87 14.67
CA GLU A 140 6.16 2.68 14.94
C GLU A 140 5.79 4.16 15.05
N SER A 141 5.03 4.67 14.09
CA SER A 141 4.61 6.07 14.09
C SER A 141 3.32 6.30 13.29
N ILE A 142 2.65 7.40 13.63
CA ILE A 142 1.54 7.97 12.86
C ILE A 142 1.81 9.46 12.71
N LYS A 143 1.81 9.95 11.47
CA LYS A 143 2.02 11.36 11.13
C LYS A 143 0.86 11.84 10.27
N THR A 144 0.40 13.06 10.49
CA THR A 144 -0.64 13.70 9.66
C THR A 144 -0.10 15.00 9.11
N ASP A 145 -0.01 15.12 7.79
CA ASP A 145 0.46 16.33 7.12
C ASP A 145 0.01 16.35 5.65
N THR A 146 0.42 17.37 4.90
CA THR A 146 0.31 17.38 3.44
C THR A 146 1.26 16.34 2.84
N LEU A 147 0.92 15.74 1.69
CA LEU A 147 1.75 14.73 1.03
C LEU A 147 3.19 15.22 0.81
N GLU A 148 3.41 16.50 0.50
CA GLU A 148 4.75 17.07 0.28
C GLU A 148 5.66 17.04 1.52
N LYS A 149 5.11 16.80 2.71
CA LYS A 149 5.81 16.80 4.01
C LYS A 149 5.83 15.43 4.68
N LEU A 150 5.16 14.45 4.11
CA LEU A 150 5.27 13.05 4.55
C LEU A 150 6.55 12.43 4.02
N GLU A 151 6.96 11.33 4.64
CA GLU A 151 8.22 10.65 4.32
C GLU A 151 7.99 9.58 3.26
N TYR A 152 8.95 9.39 2.36
CA TYR A 152 8.87 8.38 1.30
C TYR A 152 10.22 7.68 1.22
N PRO A 153 10.48 6.69 2.09
CA PRO A 153 11.68 5.88 1.93
C PRO A 153 11.63 5.18 0.58
N GLY A 154 12.81 4.98 0.01
CA GLY A 154 13.03 4.33 -1.27
C GLY A 154 14.27 3.48 -1.19
#